data_AF-A0A5C7R6Q0-F1
#
_entry.id   AF-A0A5C7R6Q0-F1
#
_cell.length_a   1.000
_cell.length_b   1.000
_cell.length_c   1.000
_cell.angle_alpha   90.00
_cell.angle_beta   90.00
_cell.angle_gamma   90.00
#
_symmetry.space_group_name_H-M   'P 1'
#
loop_
_entity.id
_entity.type
_entity.pdbx_description
1 polymer ?
#
loop_
_entity_poly.entity_id
_entity_poly.type
_entity_poly.pdbx_seq_one_letter_code
_entity_poly.pdbx_strand_id
1 'polypeptide(L)'
;MNHDIRDFRQPMVTSIGIILGFLMNFLAQWAIADDDSAAIQTIADAVVAITLLVGIGLMIFTLFKLLSNRYDTANAGRYYQGIFRWYMAAIIVSFGGLAAALFI
;
A
#
# COMPACT_ATOMS: atom_id res chain seq x y z
N MET A 1 30.69 5.20 -4.29
CA MET A 1 29.74 5.96 -3.44
C MET A 1 28.61 5.03 -3.04
N ASN A 2 28.72 4.33 -1.90
CA ASN A 2 27.56 3.71 -1.24
C ASN A 2 26.74 4.88 -0.68
N HIS A 3 25.87 5.49 -1.48
CA HIS A 3 24.80 6.29 -0.90
C HIS A 3 24.07 5.36 0.06
N ASP A 4 24.03 5.72 1.34
CA ASP A 4 23.55 4.86 2.40
C ASP A 4 22.09 4.52 2.06
N ILE A 5 21.86 3.29 1.61
CA ILE A 5 20.55 2.79 1.16
C ILE A 5 19.48 3.02 2.24
N ARG A 6 19.92 3.10 3.49
CA ARG A 6 19.14 3.50 4.65
C ARG A 6 18.39 4.82 4.45
N ASP A 7 19.00 5.81 3.81
CA ASP A 7 18.42 7.14 3.58
C ASP A 7 17.24 7.09 2.59
N PHE A 8 17.19 6.08 1.71
CA PHE A 8 16.05 5.84 0.82
C PHE A 8 14.96 4.99 1.47
N ARG A 9 15.34 4.08 2.37
CA ARG A 9 14.39 3.19 3.07
C ARG A 9 13.48 3.94 4.02
N GLN A 10 14.07 4.83 4.82
CA GLN A 10 13.35 5.47 5.91
C GLN A 10 12.15 6.31 5.42
N PRO A 11 12.28 7.14 4.36
CA PRO A 11 11.12 7.81 3.77
C PRO A 11 10.05 6.87 3.23
N MET A 12 10.43 5.73 2.62
CA MET A 12 9.47 4.74 2.13
C MET A 12 8.70 4.07 3.27
N VAL A 13 9.37 3.68 4.36
CA VAL A 13 8.70 3.09 5.53
C VAL A 13 7.74 4.08 6.18
N THR A 14 8.17 5.33 6.38
CA THR A 14 7.33 6.38 6.95
C THR A 14 6.08 6.65 6.11
N SER A 15 6.24 6.83 4.80
CA SER A 15 5.12 7.08 3.89
C SER A 15 4.14 5.90 3.82
N ILE A 16 4.63 4.66 3.77
CA ILE A 16 3.76 3.46 3.85
C ILE A 16 2.94 3.47 5.14
N GLY A 17 3.56 3.78 6.29
CA GLY A 17 2.86 3.85 7.57
C GLY A 17 1.72 4.88 7.56
N ILE A 18 1.98 6.07 7.02
CA ILE A 18 0.98 7.14 6.90
C ILE A 18 -0.16 6.73 5.96
N ILE A 19 0.16 6.22 4.77
CA ILE A 19 -0.84 5.83 3.76
C ILE A 19 -1.71 4.68 4.28
N LEU A 20 -1.10 3.66 4.90
CA LEU A 20 -1.84 2.57 5.53
C LEU A 20 -2.78 3.10 6.62
N GLY A 21 -2.33 4.03 7.46
CA GLY A 21 -3.18 4.66 8.47
C GLY A 21 -4.42 5.32 7.86
N PHE A 22 -4.24 6.11 6.80
CA PHE A 22 -5.37 6.75 6.10
C PHE A 22 -6.31 5.74 5.43
N LEU A 23 -5.78 4.70 4.77
CA LEU A 23 -6.58 3.68 4.12
C LEU A 23 -7.37 2.83 5.13
N MET A 24 -6.76 2.48 6.25
CA MET A 24 -7.44 1.75 7.32
C MET A 24 -8.56 2.60 7.93
N ASN A 25 -8.31 3.89 8.14
CA ASN A 25 -9.35 4.81 8.62
C ASN A 25 -10.49 4.95 7.61
N PHE A 26 -10.18 5.08 6.31
CA PHE A 26 -11.19 5.12 5.25
C PHE A 26 -12.04 3.84 5.23
N LEU A 27 -11.41 2.67 5.25
CA LEU A 27 -12.12 1.39 5.27
C LEU A 27 -12.99 1.23 6.52
N ALA A 28 -12.51 1.66 7.69
CA ALA A 28 -13.28 1.61 8.92
C ALA A 28 -14.52 2.51 8.85
N GLN A 29 -14.38 3.74 8.36
CA GLN A 29 -15.51 4.67 8.19
C GLN A 29 -16.50 4.17 7.14
N TRP A 30 -16.00 3.62 6.04
CA TRP A 30 -16.84 3.06 4.99
C TRP A 30 -17.60 1.81 5.45
N ALA A 31 -16.96 0.96 6.27
CA ALA A 31 -17.58 -0.25 6.80
C ALA A 31 -18.75 0.01 7.76
N ILE A 32 -18.82 1.20 8.37
CA ILE A 32 -19.87 1.61 9.31
C ILE A 32 -20.76 2.73 8.78
N ALA A 33 -20.62 3.07 7.49
CA ALA A 33 -21.30 4.23 6.92
C ALA A 33 -22.84 4.07 6.91
N ASP A 34 -23.32 2.83 6.92
CA ASP A 34 -24.74 2.50 6.88
C ASP A 34 -25.01 1.36 7.87
N ASP A 35 -25.67 1.67 9.00
CA ASP A 35 -25.82 0.75 10.13
C ASP A 35 -26.75 -0.45 9.83
N ASP A 36 -27.60 -0.33 8.80
CA ASP A 36 -28.63 -1.32 8.43
C ASP A 36 -28.26 -2.18 7.20
N SER A 37 -27.12 -1.92 6.55
CA SER A 37 -26.75 -2.60 5.31
C SER A 37 -25.27 -3.00 5.27
N ALA A 38 -24.95 -4.03 4.49
CA ALA A 38 -23.55 -4.38 4.27
C ALA A 38 -22.86 -3.27 3.46
N ALA A 39 -21.63 -2.90 3.83
CA ALA A 39 -20.86 -1.86 3.15
C ALA A 39 -20.61 -2.13 1.65
N ILE A 40 -20.68 -3.39 1.23
CA ILE A 40 -20.59 -3.80 -0.17
C ILE A 40 -22.00 -4.14 -0.64
N GLN A 41 -22.62 -3.24 -1.41
CA GLN A 41 -23.96 -3.43 -1.95
C GLN A 41 -23.94 -3.74 -3.46
N THR A 42 -22.96 -3.18 -4.16
CA THR A 42 -22.81 -3.31 -5.61
C THR A 42 -21.54 -4.06 -5.99
N ILE A 43 -21.48 -4.51 -7.25
CA ILE A 43 -20.25 -5.07 -7.83
C ILE A 43 -19.13 -4.01 -7.84
N ALA A 44 -19.49 -2.74 -8.02
CA ALA A 44 -18.55 -1.65 -8.03
C ALA A 44 -17.91 -1.44 -6.64
N ASP A 45 -18.70 -1.51 -5.57
CA ASP A 45 -18.19 -1.52 -4.18
C ASP A 45 -17.25 -2.69 -3.94
N ALA A 46 -17.62 -3.88 -4.42
CA ALA A 46 -16.78 -5.07 -4.28
C ALA A 46 -15.43 -4.89 -5.00
N VAL A 47 -15.42 -4.30 -6.19
CA VAL A 47 -14.19 -3.99 -6.95
C VAL A 47 -13.33 -2.97 -6.20
N VAL A 48 -13.92 -1.91 -5.65
CA VAL A 48 -13.20 -0.92 -4.83
C VAL A 48 -12.60 -1.60 -3.59
N ALA A 49 -13.40 -2.36 -2.84
CA ALA A 49 -12.96 -3.07 -1.65
C ALA A 49 -11.78 -3.99 -1.94
N ILE A 50 -11.89 -4.82 -2.99
CA ILE A 50 -10.82 -5.74 -3.40
C ILE A 50 -9.57 -4.96 -3.81
N THR A 51 -9.72 -3.88 -4.58
CA THR A 51 -8.59 -3.06 -5.02
C THR A 51 -7.85 -2.45 -3.83
N LEU A 52 -8.58 -1.92 -2.85
CA LEU A 52 -8.00 -1.36 -1.63
C LEU A 52 -7.31 -2.44 -0.78
N LEU A 53 -7.93 -3.62 -0.62
CA LEU A 53 -7.33 -4.76 0.09
C LEU A 53 -6.05 -5.25 -0.58
N VAL A 54 -6.03 -5.36 -1.92
CA VAL A 54 -4.84 -5.71 -2.69
C VAL A 54 -3.75 -4.65 -2.50
N GLY A 55 -4.11 -3.37 -2.57
CA GLY A 55 -3.17 -2.27 -2.33
C GLY A 55 -2.54 -2.32 -0.93
N ILE A 56 -3.36 -2.55 0.11
CA ILE A 56 -2.89 -2.75 1.49
C ILE A 56 -1.95 -3.95 1.58
N GLY A 57 -2.32 -5.09 0.97
CA GLY A 57 -1.48 -6.28 0.93
C GLY A 57 -0.13 -6.03 0.27
N LEU A 58 -0.10 -5.30 -0.85
CA LEU A 58 1.13 -4.90 -1.54
C LEU A 58 1.99 -3.96 -0.70
N MET A 59 1.38 -3.04 0.05
CA MET A 59 2.11 -2.16 0.98
C MET A 59 2.72 -2.94 2.14
N ILE A 60 1.99 -3.87 2.75
CA ILE A 60 2.50 -4.75 3.81
C ILE A 60 3.66 -5.62 3.26
N PHE A 61 3.49 -6.18 2.07
CA PHE A 61 4.55 -6.94 1.39
C PHE A 61 5.80 -6.09 1.13
N THR A 62 5.62 -4.85 0.67
CA THR A 62 6.71 -3.90 0.47
C THR A 62 7.42 -3.56 1.78
N LEU A 63 6.66 -3.35 2.86
CA LEU A 63 7.19 -3.09 4.19
C LEU A 63 7.99 -4.28 4.73
N PHE A 64 7.47 -5.51 4.57
CA PHE A 64 8.20 -6.73 4.89
C PHE A 64 9.54 -6.81 4.13
N LYS A 65 9.51 -6.54 2.82
CA LYS A 65 10.71 -6.53 1.98
C LYS A 65 11.72 -5.46 2.39
N LEU A 66 11.23 -4.28 2.77
CA LEU A 66 12.05 -3.18 3.29
C LEU A 66 12.70 -3.55 4.61
N LEU A 67 11.96 -4.13 5.56
CA LEU A 67 12.44 -4.48 6.89
C LEU A 67 13.34 -5.73 6.91
N SER A 68 13.23 -6.61 5.91
CA SER A 68 14.11 -7.77 5.78
C SER A 68 15.56 -7.34 5.55
N ASN A 69 16.43 -7.66 6.52
CA ASN A 69 17.86 -7.35 6.48
C ASN A 69 18.72 -8.45 5.83
N ARG A 70 18.09 -9.45 5.20
CA ARG A 70 18.79 -10.56 4.53
C ARG A 70 18.96 -10.23 3.04
N TYR A 71 19.98 -9.45 2.71
CA TYR A 71 20.33 -9.18 1.32
C TYR A 71 21.84 -9.14 1.12
N ASP A 72 22.28 -9.56 -0.07
CA ASP A 72 23.66 -9.46 -0.50
C ASP A 72 24.01 -7.98 -0.73
N THR A 73 24.99 -7.47 0.02
CA THR A 73 25.44 -6.08 -0.06
C THR A 73 26.05 -5.75 -1.42
N ALA A 74 26.58 -6.73 -2.15
CA ALA A 74 27.10 -6.56 -3.50
C ALA A 74 26.00 -6.23 -4.53
N ASN A 75 24.75 -6.64 -4.27
CA ASN A 75 23.61 -6.46 -5.18
C ASN A 75 22.49 -5.60 -4.59
N ALA A 76 22.77 -4.87 -3.51
CA ALA A 76 21.77 -4.11 -2.76
C ALA A 76 20.99 -3.12 -3.65
N GLY A 77 21.64 -2.43 -4.59
CA GLY A 77 20.96 -1.50 -5.51
C GLY A 77 19.84 -2.16 -6.34
N ARG A 78 20.08 -3.36 -6.90
CA ARG A 78 19.08 -4.12 -7.67
C ARG A 78 17.95 -4.63 -6.79
N TYR A 79 18.27 -5.06 -5.57
CA TYR A 79 17.28 -5.49 -4.58
C TYR A 79 16.31 -4.34 -4.22
N TYR A 80 16.83 -3.14 -3.96
CA TYR A 80 16.02 -1.98 -3.61
C TYR A 80 15.23 -1.40 -4.78
N GLN A 81 15.73 -1.46 -6.02
CA GLN A 81 14.92 -1.10 -7.20
C GLN A 81 13.69 -2.01 -7.35
N GLY A 82 13.84 -3.31 -7.07
CA GLY A 82 12.71 -4.25 -7.07
C GLY A 82 11.66 -3.86 -6.04
N ILE A 83 12.10 -3.54 -4.82
CA ILE A 83 11.21 -3.05 -3.75
C ILE A 83 10.51 -1.75 -4.15
N PHE A 84 11.24 -0.81 -4.74
CA PHE A 84 10.68 0.46 -5.20
C PHE A 84 9.56 0.27 -6.24
N ARG A 85 9.70 -0.70 -7.15
CA ARG A 85 8.63 -1.03 -8.11
C ARG A 85 7.38 -1.57 -7.42
N TRP A 86 7.55 -2.44 -6.42
CA TRP A 86 6.42 -2.92 -5.60
C TRP A 86 5.77 -1.79 -4.81
N TYR A 87 6.57 -0.90 -4.24
CA TYR A 87 6.11 0.30 -3.56
C TYR A 87 5.25 1.20 -4.48
N MET A 88 5.74 1.50 -5.69
CA MET A 88 5.00 2.29 -6.68
C MET A 88 3.71 1.59 -7.12
N ALA A 89 3.76 0.29 -7.38
CA ALA A 89 2.57 -0.49 -7.72
C ALA A 89 1.52 -0.44 -6.61
N ALA A 90 1.94 -0.58 -5.34
CA ALA A 90 1.05 -0.52 -4.19
C ALA A 90 0.35 0.85 -4.09
N ILE A 91 1.10 1.94 -4.25
CA ILE A 91 0.54 3.30 -4.27
C ILE A 91 -0.48 3.46 -5.41
N ILE A 92 -0.10 3.10 -6.63
CA ILE A 92 -0.98 3.27 -7.80
C ILE A 92 -2.28 2.48 -7.64
N VAL A 93 -2.20 1.24 -7.16
CA VAL A 93 -3.37 0.39 -6.91
C VAL A 93 -4.25 0.99 -5.82
N SER A 94 -3.67 1.38 -4.67
CA SER A 94 -4.44 1.95 -3.57
C SER A 94 -5.12 3.27 -3.91
N PHE A 95 -4.38 4.23 -4.48
CA PHE A 95 -4.96 5.51 -4.87
C PHE A 95 -5.90 5.38 -6.06
N GLY A 96 -5.65 4.44 -6.98
CA GLY A 96 -6.57 4.12 -8.07
C GLY A 96 -7.90 3.57 -7.55
N GLY A 97 -7.87 2.66 -6.57
CA GLY A 97 -9.08 2.16 -5.91
C GLY A 97 -9.85 3.26 -5.19
N LEU A 98 -9.15 4.15 -4.48
CA LEU A 98 -9.76 5.28 -3.78
C LEU A 98 -10.36 6.32 -4.75
N ALA A 99 -9.69 6.58 -5.87
CA ALA A 99 -10.22 7.45 -6.92
C ALA A 99 -11.45 6.82 -7.60
N ALA A 100 -11.44 5.51 -7.86
CA ALA A 100 -12.59 4.80 -8.41
C ALA A 100 -13.81 4.90 -7.48
N ALA A 101 -13.60 4.85 -6.16
CA ALA A 101 -14.65 5.02 -5.16
C ALA A 101 -15.36 6.38 -5.22
N LEU A 102 -14.79 7.40 -5.87
CA LEU A 102 -15.45 8.71 -6.04
C LEU A 102 -16.55 8.72 -7.11
N PHE A 103 -16.57 7.71 -7.99
CA PHE A 103 -17.47 7.64 -9.13
C PHE A 103 -18.56 6.59 -8.98
N ILE A 104 -18.63 5.95 -7.82
CA ILE A 104 -19.55 4.86 -7.47
C ILE A 104 -20.37 5.37 -6.29
#